data_AF-A0A1W9W0D3-F1
#
_entry.id   AF-A0A1W9W0D3-F1
#
_cell.length_a   1.000
_cell.length_b   1.000
_cell.length_c   1.000
_cell.angle_alpha   90.00
_cell.angle_beta   90.00
_cell.angle_gamma   90.00
#
_symmetry.space_group_name_H-M   'P 1'
#
loop_
_entity.id
_entity.type
_entity.pdbx_description
1 polymer ?
#
loop_
_entity_poly.entity_id
_entity_poly.type
_entity_poly.pdbx_seq_one_letter_code
_entity_poly.pdbx_strand_id
1 'polypeptide(L)'
;MLTCQINDLSIVNPDDTSQIMFNLDVVLEDPGMIKLITKAEVTADNYPNHASKTSTEVNTQGIEVDAVILFDLTWSMTEEWTAIIREVNQRIKDGFANGATPFIAIVGFRDYNDIKLVTATRDIEVLLQKLKGLKIEGGGQCPEASADAFILALNHLKQGGTI
;
A
#
# COMPACT_ATOMS: atom_id res chain seq x y z
N MET A 1 -5.06 -23.52 -0.36
CA MET A 1 -5.98 -23.79 0.77
C MET A 1 -5.34 -24.88 1.60
N LEU A 2 -4.85 -24.54 2.80
CA LEU A 2 -4.26 -25.50 3.73
C LEU A 2 -5.33 -25.84 4.76
N THR A 3 -5.74 -27.10 4.81
CA THR A 3 -6.75 -27.59 5.76
C THR A 3 -6.02 -28.23 6.92
N CYS A 4 -6.06 -27.62 8.10
CA CYS A 4 -5.49 -28.22 9.31
C CYS A 4 -6.43 -29.33 9.80
N GLN A 5 -5.89 -30.50 10.15
CA GLN A 5 -6.67 -31.54 10.80
C GLN A 5 -6.67 -31.31 12.32
N ILE A 6 -7.83 -31.54 12.96
CA ILE A 6 -8.10 -31.28 14.39
C ILE A 6 -7.12 -31.97 15.35
N ASN A 7 -6.31 -32.91 14.86
CA ASN A 7 -5.35 -33.69 15.65
C ASN A 7 -4.19 -32.84 16.20
N ASP A 8 -3.97 -31.62 15.69
CA ASP A 8 -2.98 -30.66 16.20
C ASP A 8 -3.53 -29.69 17.27
N LEU A 9 -4.81 -29.83 17.65
CA LEU A 9 -5.43 -29.07 18.73
C LEU A 9 -5.48 -29.93 20.00
N SER A 10 -4.76 -29.54 21.05
CA SER A 10 -4.96 -30.12 22.38
C SER A 10 -6.34 -29.73 22.89
N ILE A 11 -7.24 -30.70 22.98
CA ILE A 11 -8.60 -30.56 23.53
C ILE A 11 -8.67 -31.10 24.97
N VAL A 12 -7.51 -31.36 25.60
CA VAL A 12 -7.43 -32.07 26.88
C VAL A 12 -7.87 -31.19 28.04
N ASN A 13 -7.57 -29.88 28.00
CA ASN A 13 -8.13 -28.88 28.90
C ASN A 13 -8.73 -27.68 28.14
N PRO A 14 -9.81 -27.06 28.66
CA PRO A 14 -10.39 -25.84 28.09
C PRO A 14 -9.46 -24.61 28.13
N ASP A 15 -8.40 -24.65 28.94
CA ASP A 15 -7.36 -23.61 29.00
C ASP A 15 -6.13 -23.93 28.13
N ASP A 16 -6.11 -25.08 27.44
CA ASP A 16 -4.98 -25.45 26.58
C ASP A 16 -4.94 -24.54 25.35
N THR A 17 -3.91 -23.71 25.28
CA THR A 17 -3.62 -22.91 24.07
C THR A 17 -2.89 -23.78 23.07
N SER A 18 -3.62 -24.27 22.07
CA SER A 18 -3.01 -24.95 20.93
C SER A 18 -2.32 -23.91 20.04
N GLN A 19 -1.02 -24.09 19.83
CA GLN A 19 -0.22 -23.21 18.99
C GLN A 19 0.26 -23.98 17.77
N ILE A 20 -0.11 -23.50 16.59
CA ILE A 20 0.51 -23.94 15.33
C ILE A 20 1.37 -22.78 14.83
N MET A 21 2.66 -23.03 14.62
CA MET A 21 3.54 -22.08 13.96
C MET A 21 3.38 -22.21 12.45
N PHE A 22 2.86 -21.16 11.81
CA PHE A 22 2.84 -21.03 10.36
C PHE A 22 4.02 -20.18 9.92
N ASN A 23 5.00 -20.81 9.26
CA ASN A 23 6.05 -20.07 8.57
C ASN A 23 5.53 -19.69 7.18
N LEU A 24 5.32 -18.39 6.97
CA LEU A 24 4.93 -17.84 5.68
C LEU A 24 6.14 -17.18 5.03
N ASP A 25 6.77 -17.88 4.09
CA ASP A 25 7.79 -17.30 3.22
C ASP A 25 7.09 -16.49 2.13
N VAL A 26 6.99 -15.19 2.33
CA VAL A 26 6.44 -14.26 1.32
C VAL A 26 7.58 -13.78 0.44
N VAL A 27 7.55 -14.18 -0.83
CA VAL A 27 8.40 -13.59 -1.86
C VAL A 27 7.72 -12.32 -2.36
N LEU A 28 8.41 -11.18 -2.26
CA LEU A 28 7.95 -9.92 -2.85
C LEU A 28 8.03 -10.04 -4.37
N GLU A 29 6.90 -10.34 -5.02
CA GLU A 29 6.81 -10.40 -6.49
C GLU A 29 6.79 -9.01 -7.14
N ASP A 30 6.35 -7.99 -6.39
CA ASP A 30 6.27 -6.61 -6.87
C ASP A 30 7.41 -5.76 -6.30
N PRO A 31 8.38 -5.34 -7.13
CA PRO A 31 9.51 -4.52 -6.69
C PRO A 31 9.11 -3.09 -6.29
N GLY A 32 7.86 -2.68 -6.50
CA GLY A 32 7.34 -1.36 -6.14
C GLY A 32 6.61 -1.29 -4.79
N MET A 33 6.43 -2.39 -4.06
CA MET A 33 5.71 -2.35 -2.77
C MET A 33 6.54 -1.68 -1.67
N ILE A 34 5.92 -0.74 -0.94
CA ILE A 34 6.53 -0.07 0.22
C ILE A 34 6.05 -0.69 1.53
N LYS A 35 4.86 -1.30 1.53
CA LYS A 35 4.26 -1.92 2.71
C LYS A 35 3.65 -3.26 2.31
N LEU A 36 4.10 -4.32 2.96
CA LEU A 36 3.53 -5.65 2.81
C LEU A 36 2.61 -5.91 4.00
N ILE A 37 1.33 -6.15 3.72
CA ILE A 37 0.38 -6.55 4.75
C ILE A 37 -0.04 -7.99 4.52
N THR A 38 0.14 -8.81 5.56
CA THR A 38 -0.31 -10.20 5.59
C THR A 38 -1.50 -10.31 6.53
N LYS A 39 -2.62 -10.84 6.02
CA LYS A 39 -3.78 -11.19 6.84
C LYS A 39 -3.87 -12.71 6.94
N ALA A 40 -3.92 -13.22 8.16
CA ALA A 40 -4.25 -14.61 8.45
C ALA A 40 -5.65 -14.66 9.08
N GLU A 41 -6.51 -15.54 8.59
CA GLU A 41 -7.87 -15.72 9.12
C GLU A 41 -8.09 -17.19 9.43
N VAL A 42 -8.62 -17.46 10.62
CA VAL A 42 -8.99 -18.79 11.10
C VAL A 42 -10.49 -18.80 11.30
N THR A 43 -11.15 -19.75 10.64
CA THR A 43 -12.60 -19.96 10.73
C THR A 43 -12.88 -21.41 11.14
N ALA A 44 -13.93 -21.60 11.92
CA ALA A 44 -14.44 -22.91 12.32
C ALA A 44 -15.97 -22.85 12.45
N ASP A 45 -16.64 -23.97 12.16
CA ASP A 45 -18.10 -24.04 12.22
C ASP A 45 -18.60 -23.71 13.64
N ASN A 46 -19.54 -22.76 13.73
CA ASN A 46 -20.14 -22.26 14.98
C ASN A 46 -19.19 -21.52 15.94
N TYR A 47 -18.00 -21.13 15.51
CA TYR A 47 -17.08 -20.29 16.29
C TYR A 47 -16.89 -18.91 15.63
N PRO A 48 -16.61 -17.85 16.43
CA PRO A 48 -16.32 -16.54 15.88
C PRO A 48 -15.06 -16.58 15.02
N ASN A 49 -15.09 -15.87 13.88
CA ASN A 49 -13.93 -15.71 13.02
C ASN A 49 -12.83 -14.96 13.79
N HIS A 50 -11.62 -15.53 13.80
CA HIS A 50 -10.44 -14.87 14.33
C HIS A 50 -9.52 -14.48 13.18
N ALA A 51 -9.21 -13.18 13.06
CA ALA A 51 -8.30 -12.65 12.07
C ALA A 51 -7.13 -11.93 12.75
N SER A 52 -5.92 -12.17 12.26
CA SER A 52 -4.72 -11.44 12.63
C SER A 52 -4.14 -10.74 11.41
N LYS A 53 -3.72 -9.48 11.59
CA LYS A 53 -3.10 -8.65 10.56
C LYS A 53 -1.68 -8.33 11.02
N THR A 54 -0.71 -8.66 10.18
CA THR A 54 0.68 -8.21 10.35
C THR A 54 1.04 -7.30 9.19
N SER A 55 1.82 -6.26 9.48
CA SER A 55 2.33 -5.34 8.47
C SER A 55 3.83 -5.23 8.62
N THR A 56 4.53 -5.31 7.50
CA THR A 56 5.97 -5.12 7.42
C THR A 56 6.24 -4.01 6.43
N GLU A 57 6.95 -2.97 6.87
CA GLU A 57 7.47 -1.95 5.97
C GLU A 57 8.63 -2.54 5.16
N VAL A 58 8.60 -2.35 3.84
CA VAL A 58 9.69 -2.72 2.95
C VAL A 58 10.72 -1.61 3.05
N ASN A 59 11.95 -1.95 3.43
CA ASN A 59 13.03 -0.97 3.63
C ASN A 59 13.31 -0.22 2.32
N THR A 60 12.88 1.03 2.24
CA THR A 60 13.08 1.96 1.12
C THR A 60 14.42 2.71 1.19
N GLN A 61 15.33 2.32 2.08
CA GLN A 61 16.62 2.98 2.30
C GLN A 61 16.53 4.46 2.75
N GLY A 62 15.45 4.86 3.43
CA GLY A 62 15.33 6.21 4.00
C GLY A 62 15.17 7.30 2.94
N ILE A 63 14.45 7.01 1.86
CA ILE A 63 14.14 7.98 0.81
C ILE A 63 13.23 9.07 1.40
N GLU A 64 13.81 10.26 1.63
CA GLU A 64 13.05 11.46 1.97
C GLU A 64 12.80 12.33 0.74
N VAL A 65 11.54 12.65 0.48
CA VAL A 65 11.11 13.45 -0.68
C VAL A 65 10.59 14.82 -0.28
N ASP A 66 10.61 15.75 -1.23
CA ASP A 66 10.10 17.11 -1.07
C ASP A 66 8.56 17.13 -1.15
N ALA A 67 7.97 16.20 -1.93
CA ALA A 67 6.52 15.97 -1.98
C ALA A 67 6.15 14.52 -2.27
N VAL A 68 5.00 14.06 -1.77
CA VAL A 68 4.42 12.75 -2.09
C VAL A 68 3.03 12.96 -2.67
N ILE A 69 2.74 12.39 -3.84
CA ILE A 69 1.40 12.38 -4.43
C ILE A 69 0.78 11.01 -4.17
N LEU A 70 -0.31 10.98 -3.41
CA LEU A 70 -1.09 9.78 -3.12
C LEU A 70 -2.24 9.65 -4.13
N PHE A 71 -2.34 8.51 -4.80
CA PHE A 71 -3.46 8.16 -5.66
C PHE A 71 -4.23 6.98 -5.13
N ASP A 72 -5.53 7.18 -4.92
CA ASP A 72 -6.48 6.10 -4.89
C ASP A 72 -6.64 5.55 -6.33
N LEU A 73 -6.30 4.28 -6.52
CA LEU A 73 -6.36 3.58 -7.80
C LEU A 73 -7.53 2.58 -7.86
N THR A 74 -8.50 2.71 -6.95
CA THR A 74 -9.73 1.89 -6.94
C THR A 74 -10.68 2.28 -8.06
N TRP A 75 -11.49 1.30 -8.50
CA TRP A 75 -12.45 1.47 -9.59
C TRP A 75 -13.46 2.62 -9.37
N SER A 76 -13.78 2.97 -8.13
CA SER A 76 -14.65 4.12 -7.79
C SER A 76 -14.14 5.44 -8.38
N MET A 77 -12.81 5.59 -8.54
CA MET A 77 -12.20 6.81 -9.06
C MET A 77 -12.32 6.96 -10.58
N THR A 78 -12.93 5.99 -11.28
CA THR A 78 -12.96 5.93 -12.76
C THR A 78 -13.57 7.19 -13.39
N GLU A 79 -14.62 7.74 -12.79
CA GLU A 79 -15.31 8.91 -13.34
C GLU A 79 -14.46 10.19 -13.19
N GLU A 80 -13.78 10.38 -12.06
CA GLU A 80 -12.97 11.58 -11.82
C GLU A 80 -11.54 11.48 -12.36
N TRP A 81 -11.07 10.28 -12.71
CA TRP A 81 -9.66 10.01 -13.02
C TRP A 81 -9.03 10.96 -14.03
N THR A 82 -9.75 11.21 -15.13
CA THR A 82 -9.25 12.05 -16.21
C THR A 82 -9.05 13.49 -15.74
N ALA A 83 -9.96 13.99 -14.89
CA ALA A 83 -9.85 15.33 -14.32
C ALA A 83 -8.69 15.38 -13.30
N ILE A 84 -8.60 14.39 -12.41
CA ILE A 84 -7.54 14.29 -11.40
C ILE A 84 -6.16 14.29 -12.05
N ILE A 85 -5.93 13.43 -13.04
CA ILE A 85 -4.65 13.34 -13.74
C ILE A 85 -4.31 14.66 -14.45
N ARG A 86 -5.30 15.35 -15.02
CA ARG A 86 -5.07 16.66 -15.64
C ARG A 86 -4.61 17.70 -14.61
N GLU A 87 -5.30 17.81 -13.48
CA GLU A 87 -4.96 18.79 -12.43
C GLU A 87 -3.60 18.49 -11.80
N VAL A 88 -3.30 17.22 -11.51
CA VAL A 88 -2.00 16.83 -10.96
C VAL A 88 -0.87 17.10 -11.95
N ASN A 89 -1.06 16.78 -13.24
CA ASN A 89 -0.08 17.12 -14.27
C ASN A 89 0.24 18.62 -14.30
N GLN A 90 -0.77 19.47 -14.13
CA GLN A 90 -0.56 20.91 -14.08
C GLN A 90 0.20 21.33 -12.82
N ARG A 91 -0.19 20.82 -11.65
CA ARG A 91 0.52 21.10 -10.37
C ARG A 91 1.98 20.67 -10.39
N ILE A 92 2.31 19.52 -10.99
CA ILE A 92 3.70 19.11 -11.15
C ILE A 92 4.44 20.12 -12.03
N LYS A 93 3.89 20.50 -13.19
CA LYS A 93 4.53 21.50 -14.07
C LYS A 93 4.76 22.83 -13.36
N ASP A 94 3.77 23.28 -12.58
CA ASP A 94 3.88 24.52 -11.80
C ASP A 94 4.93 24.41 -10.70
N GLY A 95 5.06 23.25 -10.04
CA GLY A 95 6.09 23.00 -9.02
C GLY A 95 7.52 22.97 -9.57
N PHE A 96 7.68 22.66 -10.85
CA PHE A 96 8.96 22.75 -11.58
C PHE A 96 9.16 24.11 -12.28
N ALA A 97 8.17 25.01 -12.19
CA ALA A 97 8.30 26.35 -12.75
C ALA A 97 9.48 27.07 -12.09
N ASN A 98 10.16 27.92 -12.86
CA ASN A 98 11.37 28.65 -12.43
C ASN A 98 12.64 27.79 -12.24
N GLY A 99 12.66 26.56 -12.78
CA GLY A 99 13.86 25.70 -12.78
C GLY A 99 14.08 24.92 -11.48
N ALA A 100 13.07 24.84 -10.61
CA ALA A 100 13.10 23.97 -9.44
C ALA A 100 13.12 22.48 -9.86
N THR A 101 13.77 21.64 -9.05
CA THR A 101 13.86 20.18 -9.26
C THR A 101 13.47 19.41 -7.98
N PRO A 102 12.23 19.58 -7.50
CA PRO A 102 11.76 18.88 -6.31
C PRO A 102 11.85 17.37 -6.51
N PHE A 103 12.26 16.65 -5.47
CA PHE A 103 12.20 15.20 -5.44
C PHE A 103 10.77 14.81 -5.07
N ILE A 104 10.02 14.26 -6.01
CA ILE A 104 8.62 13.91 -5.83
C ILE A 104 8.47 12.40 -5.88
N ALA A 105 7.73 11.83 -4.93
CA ALA A 105 7.24 10.46 -4.98
C ALA A 105 5.79 10.42 -5.47
N ILE A 106 5.46 9.39 -6.25
CA ILE A 106 4.10 9.02 -6.59
C ILE A 106 3.83 7.66 -5.95
N VAL A 107 2.78 7.60 -5.12
CA VAL A 107 2.37 6.38 -4.43
C VAL A 107 0.93 6.08 -4.81
N GLY A 108 0.68 4.86 -5.26
CA GLY A 108 -0.66 4.35 -5.52
C GLY A 108 -1.12 3.46 -4.39
N PHE A 109 -2.42 3.50 -4.07
CA PHE A 109 -3.02 2.56 -3.14
C PHE A 109 -4.40 2.09 -3.62
N ARG A 110 -4.82 0.92 -3.13
CA ARG A 110 -6.19 0.40 -3.30
C ARG A 110 -6.71 -0.11 -1.95
N ASP A 111 -6.60 -1.42 -1.75
CA ASP A 111 -6.93 -2.10 -0.50
C ASP A 111 -5.76 -2.06 0.49
N TYR A 112 -6.02 -2.35 1.76
CA TYR A 112 -5.00 -2.31 2.82
C TYR A 112 -3.69 -3.07 2.51
N ASN A 113 -3.71 -4.08 1.65
CA ASN A 113 -2.54 -4.88 1.26
C ASN A 113 -1.86 -4.39 -0.03
N ASP A 114 -2.25 -3.22 -0.54
CA ASP A 114 -1.79 -2.70 -1.82
C ASP A 114 -1.46 -1.21 -1.72
N ILE A 115 -0.25 -0.92 -1.22
CA ILE A 115 0.36 0.42 -1.24
C ILE A 115 1.73 0.30 -1.94
N LYS A 116 1.90 1.06 -3.02
CA LYS A 116 3.02 0.91 -3.95
C LYS A 116 3.67 2.23 -4.31
N LEU A 117 5.01 2.27 -4.29
CA LEU A 117 5.81 3.32 -4.91
C LEU A 117 5.77 3.14 -6.42
N VAL A 118 5.14 4.08 -7.10
CA VAL A 118 5.08 4.10 -8.57
C VAL A 118 6.42 4.63 -9.11
N THR A 119 6.92 5.70 -8.49
CA THR A 119 8.23 6.29 -8.77
C THR A 119 8.60 7.32 -7.69
N ALA A 120 9.89 7.58 -7.53
CA ALA A 120 10.40 8.77 -6.85
C ALA A 120 11.52 9.35 -7.69
N THR A 121 11.43 10.62 -8.10
CA THR A 121 12.42 11.22 -9.01
C THR A 121 12.41 12.75 -8.96
N ARG A 122 13.50 13.36 -9.41
CA ARG A 122 13.63 14.81 -9.66
C ARG A 122 13.40 15.16 -11.13
N ASP A 123 13.15 14.16 -11.98
CA ASP A 123 12.93 14.32 -13.40
C ASP A 123 11.43 14.44 -13.68
N ILE A 124 11.02 15.60 -14.18
CA ILE A 124 9.63 15.89 -14.53
C ILE A 124 9.11 14.96 -15.62
N GLU A 125 9.91 14.61 -16.62
CA GLU A 125 9.47 13.76 -17.74
C GLU A 125 9.14 12.35 -17.23
N VAL A 126 9.98 11.83 -16.32
CA VAL A 126 9.74 10.54 -15.66
C VAL A 126 8.45 10.58 -14.82
N LEU A 127 8.20 11.66 -14.06
CA LEU A 127 6.94 11.81 -13.30
C LEU A 127 5.71 11.81 -14.20
N LEU A 128 5.73 12.63 -15.27
CA LEU A 128 4.62 12.76 -16.19
C LEU A 128 4.38 11.46 -16.98
N GLN A 129 5.44 10.74 -17.34
CA GLN A 129 5.33 9.43 -17.99
C GLN A 129 4.68 8.41 -17.05
N LYS A 130 5.09 8.38 -15.79
CA LYS A 130 4.54 7.47 -14.78
C LYS A 130 3.07 7.78 -14.48
N LEU A 131 2.70 9.04 -14.37
CA LEU A 131 1.29 9.47 -14.23
C LEU A 131 0.42 8.98 -15.39
N LYS A 132 0.87 9.13 -16.64
CA LYS A 132 0.12 8.63 -17.81
C LYS A 132 -0.04 7.11 -17.82
N GLY A 133 0.90 6.39 -17.22
CA GLY A 133 0.88 4.93 -17.13
C GLY A 133 0.04 4.37 -15.98
N LEU A 134 -0.44 5.22 -15.06
CA LEU A 134 -1.28 4.79 -13.96
C LEU A 134 -2.62 4.28 -14.48
N LYS A 135 -3.04 3.14 -13.94
CA LYS A 135 -4.31 2.51 -14.25
C LYS A 135 -5.12 2.38 -12.98
N ILE A 136 -6.40 2.73 -13.10
CA ILE A 136 -7.39 2.34 -12.13
C ILE A 136 -7.71 0.88 -12.34
N GLU A 137 -7.81 0.14 -11.25
CA GLU A 137 -8.11 -1.27 -11.26
C GLU A 137 -9.20 -1.58 -10.22
N GLY A 138 -9.85 -2.73 -10.36
CA GLY A 138 -10.81 -3.20 -9.36
C GLY A 138 -10.19 -3.22 -7.97
N GLY A 139 -10.88 -2.61 -7.01
CA GLY A 139 -10.64 -2.82 -5.58
C GLY A 139 -11.38 -4.06 -5.08
N GLY A 140 -10.88 -4.69 -4.03
CA GLY A 140 -11.56 -5.78 -3.36
C GLY A 140 -12.76 -5.30 -2.53
N GLN A 141 -13.33 -6.20 -1.74
CA GLN A 141 -14.35 -5.86 -0.72
C GLN A 141 -13.74 -5.29 0.58
N CYS A 142 -12.46 -4.91 0.54
CA CYS A 142 -11.71 -4.54 1.73
C CYS A 142 -11.79 -3.02 1.98
N PRO A 143 -11.62 -2.57 3.24
CA PRO A 143 -11.43 -1.14 3.50
C PRO A 143 -10.20 -0.61 2.76
N GLU A 144 -10.35 0.55 2.12
CA GLU A 144 -9.27 1.25 1.42
C GLU A 144 -8.09 1.57 2.34
N ALA A 145 -6.89 1.60 1.77
CA ALA A 145 -5.65 1.82 2.51
C ALA A 145 -5.30 3.31 2.73
N SER A 146 -6.24 4.23 2.55
CA SER A 146 -5.97 5.67 2.49
C SER A 146 -5.22 6.20 3.73
N ALA A 147 -5.66 5.83 4.94
CA ALA A 147 -4.98 6.22 6.17
C ALA A 147 -3.58 5.60 6.31
N ASP A 148 -3.44 4.32 5.95
CA ASP A 148 -2.17 3.60 5.98
C ASP A 148 -1.17 4.21 4.97
N ALA A 149 -1.63 4.56 3.77
CA ALA A 149 -0.85 5.22 2.73
C ALA A 149 -0.42 6.63 3.14
N PHE A 150 -1.31 7.38 3.79
CA PHE A 150 -1.01 8.72 4.29
C PHE A 150 0.07 8.70 5.38
N ILE A 151 -0.06 7.82 6.37
CA ILE A 151 0.95 7.66 7.43
C ILE A 151 2.30 7.25 6.82
N LEU A 152 2.28 6.34 5.84
CA LEU A 152 3.50 5.91 5.16
C LEU A 152 4.16 7.06 4.40
N ALA A 153 3.39 7.89 3.71
CA ALA A 153 3.90 9.07 3.01
C ALA A 153 4.52 10.09 3.97
N LEU A 154 3.90 10.33 5.14
CA LEU A 154 4.46 11.21 6.17
C LEU A 154 5.86 10.77 6.63
N ASN A 155 6.09 9.47 6.77
CA ASN A 155 7.39 8.92 7.18
C ASN A 155 8.51 9.14 6.15
N HIS A 156 8.15 9.47 4.90
CA HIS A 156 9.08 9.68 3.80
C HIS A 156 9.13 11.14 3.33
N LEU A 157 8.43 12.05 4.00
CA LEU A 157 8.50 13.48 3.72
C LEU A 157 9.63 14.14 4.52
N LYS A 158 10.37 15.02 3.85
CA LYS A 158 11.25 15.95 4.55
C LYS A 158 10.45 16.89 5.45
N GLN A 159 11.13 17.47 6.43
CA GLN A 159 10.55 18.53 7.25
C GLN A 159 10.08 19.69 6.36
N GLY A 160 8.77 20.00 6.43
CA GLY A 160 8.13 21.03 5.60
C GLY A 160 7.75 20.58 4.18
N GLY A 161 7.90 19.29 3.87
CA GLY A 161 7.41 18.69 2.62
C GLY A 161 5.89 18.64 2.53
N THR A 162 5.37 18.33 1.34
CA THR A 162 3.93 18.39 1.03
C THR A 162 3.37 17.03 0.58
N ILE A 163 2.13 16.71 0.99
CA ILE A 163 1.28 15.66 0.40
C ILE A 163 0.13 16.31 -0.36
#